data_AF-A0ABD0PIK4-F1
#
_entry.id   AF-A0ABD0PIK4-F1
#
_cell.length_a   1.000
_cell.length_b   1.000
_cell.length_c   1.000
_cell.angle_alpha   90.00
_cell.angle_beta   90.00
_cell.angle_gamma   90.00
#
_symmetry.space_group_name_H-M   'P 1'
#
loop_
_entity.id
_entity.type
_entity.pdbx_description
1 polymer ?
#
loop_
_entity_poly.entity_id
_entity_poly.type
_entity_poly.pdbx_seq_one_letter_code
_entity_poly.pdbx_strand_id
1 'polypeptide(L)' 'CEDQSNSTGWRVRRYTDGGWLEDCSSLYRGSQTGSTCTISFTITSHTGVYWCESESGEKYHPVNITVHC' A
#
# COMPACT_ATOMS: atom_id res chain seq x y z
N CYS A 1 -0.68 -3.07 -7.91
CA CYS A 1 -1.91 -3.62 -8.55
C CYS A 1 -1.84 -3.68 -10.09
N GLU A 2 -0.65 -3.58 -10.71
CA GLU A 2 -0.51 -3.42 -12.18
C GLU A 2 -0.84 -4.68 -13.00
N ASP A 3 -0.71 -5.88 -12.42
CA ASP A 3 -0.91 -7.16 -13.13
C ASP A 3 -2.39 -7.48 -13.45
N GLN A 4 -3.34 -6.75 -12.84
CA GLN A 4 -4.75 -6.90 -13.17
C GLN A 4 -5.07 -6.14 -14.46
N SER A 5 -4.90 -6.83 -15.59
CA SER A 5 -5.07 -6.44 -17.00
C SER A 5 -6.33 -5.64 -17.39
N ASN A 6 -7.20 -5.20 -16.48
CA ASN A 6 -8.41 -4.46 -16.85
C ASN A 6 -9.05 -3.61 -15.74
N SER A 7 -8.30 -3.13 -14.76
CA SER A 7 -8.95 -2.60 -13.56
C SER A 7 -8.48 -1.21 -13.17
N THR A 8 -9.07 -0.23 -13.86
CA THR A 8 -9.18 1.16 -13.41
C THR A 8 -9.89 1.15 -12.04
N GLY A 9 -9.19 1.47 -10.95
CA GLY A 9 -9.82 1.62 -9.62
C GLY A 9 -9.10 0.96 -8.44
N TRP A 10 -8.06 0.15 -8.65
CA TRP A 10 -7.31 -0.42 -7.52
C TRP A 10 -6.37 0.60 -6.90
N ARG A 11 -6.32 0.59 -5.56
CA ARG A 11 -5.42 1.44 -4.78
C ARG A 11 -4.60 0.59 -3.83
N VAL A 12 -3.37 1.00 -3.58
CA VAL A 12 -2.54 0.34 -2.57
C VAL A 12 -2.93 0.85 -1.20
N ARG A 13 -3.42 -0.06 -0.36
CA ARG A 13 -3.70 0.16 1.06
C ARG A 13 -2.61 -0.48 1.89
N ARG A 14 -2.38 0.08 3.07
CA ARG A 14 -1.52 -0.54 4.08
C ARG A 14 -2.10 -0.45 5.47
N TYR A 15 -1.73 -1.42 6.29
CA TYR A 15 -1.94 -1.45 7.72
C TYR A 15 -0.59 -1.50 8.40
N THR A 16 -0.21 -0.41 9.06
CA THR A 16 1.05 -0.37 9.82
C THR A 16 0.89 -1.08 11.16
N ASP A 17 2.00 -1.57 11.73
CA ASP A 17 2.02 -2.21 13.05
C ASP A 17 1.45 -1.30 14.16
N GLY A 18 1.53 0.02 13.96
CA GLY A 18 0.89 1.02 14.82
C GLY A 18 -0.63 1.06 14.77
N GLY A 19 -1.27 0.21 13.96
CA GLY A 19 -2.73 0.09 13.83
C GLY A 19 -3.37 1.08 12.85
N TRP A 20 -2.56 1.84 12.10
CA TRP A 20 -3.05 2.87 11.19
C TRP A 20 -3.27 2.30 9.80
N LEU A 21 -4.52 2.37 9.34
CA LEU A 21 -4.88 2.15 7.94
C LEU A 21 -4.56 3.43 7.17
N GLU A 22 -3.59 3.35 6.27
CA GLU A 22 -3.15 4.50 5.49
C GLU A 22 -3.16 4.18 4.00
N ASP A 23 -3.49 5.18 3.20
CA ASP A 23 -3.31 5.14 1.75
C ASP A 23 -1.87 5.57 1.41
N CYS A 24 -1.35 5.06 0.30
CA CYS A 24 -0.01 5.46 -0.15
C CYS A 24 0.13 6.98 -0.37
N SER A 25 -0.96 7.64 -0.77
CA SER A 25 -1.00 9.10 -0.95
C SER A 25 -0.97 9.90 0.35
N SER A 26 -1.35 9.30 1.49
CA SER A 26 -1.33 9.96 2.80
C SER A 26 0.08 10.03 3.40
N LEU A 27 1.02 9.29 2.84
CA LEU A 27 2.41 9.30 3.26
C LEU A 27 3.13 10.56 2.79
N TYR A 28 3.70 11.31 3.73
CA TYR A 28 4.55 12.47 3.43
C TYR A 28 5.68 12.17 2.42
N ARG A 29 6.17 10.92 2.38
CA ARG A 29 7.22 10.44 1.45
C ARG A 29 6.76 9.35 0.48
N GLY A 30 5.45 9.12 0.40
CA GLY A 30 4.83 8.18 -0.53
C GLY A 30 4.32 8.92 -1.77
N SER A 31 4.53 8.33 -2.93
CA SER A 31 3.94 8.78 -4.18
C SER A 31 3.16 7.62 -4.79
N GLN A 32 1.90 7.84 -5.10
CA GLN A 32 1.08 6.87 -5.79
C GLN A 32 0.96 7.28 -7.26
N THR A 33 1.44 6.42 -8.16
CA THR A 33 1.26 6.57 -9.61
C THR A 33 0.46 5.38 -10.11
N GLY A 34 -0.82 5.62 -10.42
CA GLY A 34 -1.76 4.55 -10.77
C GLY A 34 -1.90 3.51 -9.65
N SER A 35 -1.60 2.26 -10.00
CA SER A 35 -1.64 1.10 -9.11
C SER A 35 -0.30 0.80 -8.41
N THR A 36 0.63 1.76 -8.48
CA THR A 36 1.97 1.66 -7.89
C THR A 36 2.15 2.66 -6.77
N CYS A 37 2.64 2.19 -5.62
CA CYS A 37 2.99 2.99 -4.47
C CYS A 37 4.51 2.99 -4.30
N THR A 38 5.13 4.17 -4.39
CA THR A 38 6.58 4.34 -4.23
C THR A 38 6.86 5.11 -2.95
N ILE A 39 7.57 4.49 -2.01
CA ILE A 39 7.99 5.12 -0.76
C ILE A 39 9.49 5.37 -0.84
N SER A 40 9.89 6.65 -0.81
CA SER A 40 11.31 7.02 -0.99
C SER A 40 12.21 6.66 0.20
N PHE A 41 11.65 6.53 1.40
CA PHE A 41 12.39 6.19 2.61
C PHE A 41 11.56 5.29 3.52
N THR A 42 12.07 4.10 3.84
CA THR A 42 11.42 3.15 4.73
C THR A 42 11.98 3.26 6.14
N ILE A 43 11.12 3.56 7.11
CA ILE A 43 11.43 3.46 8.54
C ILE A 43 10.75 2.23 9.13
N THR A 44 11.19 1.78 10.31
CA THR A 44 10.59 0.65 11.03
C THR A 44 9.07 0.80 11.21
N SER A 45 8.56 2.02 11.34
CA SER A 45 7.12 2.32 11.40
C SER A 45 6.33 2.03 10.12
N HIS A 46 7.00 1.81 8.99
CA HIS A 46 6.36 1.35 7.75
C HIS A 46 6.16 -0.18 7.73
N THR A 47 6.65 -0.88 8.75
CA THR A 47 6.35 -2.31 8.94
C THR A 47 4.84 -2.50 9.04
N GLY A 48 4.32 -3.45 8.28
CA GLY A 48 2.89 -3.64 8.17
C GLY A 48 2.46 -4.54 7.01
N VAL A 49 1.16 -4.68 6.86
CA VAL A 49 0.53 -5.43 5.78
C VAL A 49 0.15 -4.47 4.66
N TYR A 50 0.46 -4.83 3.42
CA TYR A 50 0.16 -4.05 2.23
C TYR A 50 -0.71 -4.89 1.30
N TRP A 51 -1.73 -4.32 0.69
CA TRP A 51 -2.59 -5.02 -0.26
C TRP A 51 -3.11 -4.07 -1.32
N CYS A 52 -3.58 -4.65 -2.43
CA CYS A 52 -4.36 -3.92 -3.41
C CYS A 52 -5.83 -3.98 -2.99
N GLU A 53 -6.47 -2.83 -2.83
CA GLU A 53 -7.90 -2.72 -2.54
C GLU A 53 -8.64 -2.25 -3.78
N SER A 54 -9.71 -2.95 -4.15
CA SER A 54 -10.62 -2.52 -5.21
C SER A 54 -11.58 -1.43 -4.70
N GLU A 55 -12.28 -0.75 -5.61
CA GLU A 55 -13.33 0.21 -5.23
C GLU A 55 -14.49 -0.45 -4.46
N SER A 56 -14.73 -1.75 -4.68
CA SER A 56 -15.68 -2.57 -3.93
C SER A 56 -15.19 -2.97 -2.53
N GLY A 57 -13.94 -2.64 -2.17
CA GLY A 57 -13.33 -3.02 -0.88
C GLY A 57 -12.74 -4.43 -0.84
N GLU A 58 -12.57 -5.08 -2.00
CA GLU A 58 -11.93 -6.39 -2.08
C GLU A 58 -10.42 -6.26 -1.90
N LYS A 59 -9.84 -7.10 -1.04
CA LYS A 59 -8.41 -7.12 -0.75
C LYS A 59 -7.74 -8.18 -1.58
N TYR A 60 -6.83 -7.76 -2.44
CA TYR A 60 -6.06 -8.65 -3.31
C TYR A 60 -4.58 -8.61 -2.96
N HIS A 61 -3.98 -9.80 -2.89
CA HIS A 61 -2.55 -10.01 -2.68
C HIS A 61 -1.98 -9.30 -1.43
N PRO A 62 -2.49 -9.63 -0.22
CA PRO A 62 -1.89 -9.10 1.00
C PRO A 62 -0.48 -9.62 1.18
N VAL A 63 0.47 -8.71 1.34
CA VAL A 63 1.89 -8.98 1.60
C VAL A 63 2.31 -8.33 2.91
N ASN A 64 3.17 -9.00 3.66
CA ASN A 64 3.73 -8.46 4.89
C ASN A 64 5.11 -7.88 4.59
N ILE A 65 5.30 -6.59 4.90
CA ILE A 65 6.58 -5.90 4.76
C ILE A 65 7.08 -5.58 6.16
N THR A 66 8.30 -6.02 6.46
CA THR A 66 8.99 -5.73 7.72
C THR A 66 10.25 -4.94 7.41
N VAL A 67 10.36 -3.75 8.01
CA VAL A 67 11.50 -2.86 7.84
C VAL A 67 12.35 -2.92 9.11
N HIS A 68 13.61 -3.29 8.98
CA HIS A 68 14.59 -3.28 10.07
C HIS A 68 15.45 -2.01 10.00
N CYS A 69 15.98 -1.60 11.16
CA CYS A 69 16.90 -0.46 11.30
C CYS A 69 18.35 -0.87 11.07
#